data_AF-A0A4Z1C2X3-F1
#
_entry.id   AF-A0A4Z1C2X3-F1
#
_cell.length_a   1.000
_cell.length_b   1.000
_cell.length_c   1.000
_cell.angle_alpha   90.00
_cell.angle_beta   90.00
_cell.angle_gamma   90.00
#
_symmetry.space_group_name_H-M   'P 1'
#
loop_
_entity.id
_entity.type
_entity.pdbx_description
1 polymer ?
#
loop_
_entity_poly.entity_id
_entity_poly.type
_entity_poly.pdbx_seq_one_letter_code
_entity_poly.pdbx_strand_id
1 'polypeptide(L)'
;MNRIEVVRQAVAQQLDDPYDLLAMRLMFPPDRAVVRIDKEISDLYAYPERLQASYRDEWLAIATRAVFRNAFSDHWRSDEENLDDYLRYLRSQAIPKCIHDHIELFRKLGEVLQIDRSDNTIAFPDPGRRALMKIIWPDR
;
A
#
# COMPACT_ATOMS: atom_id res chain seq x y z
N MET A 1 -11.03 -23.76 0.68
CA MET A 1 -10.64 -22.34 0.54
C MET A 1 -9.29 -22.30 -0.15
N ASN A 2 -9.11 -21.50 -1.20
CA ASN A 2 -7.84 -21.46 -1.93
C ASN A 2 -6.79 -20.69 -1.10
N ARG A 3 -5.57 -21.24 -0.91
CA ARG A 3 -4.50 -20.60 -0.11
C ARG A 3 -4.25 -19.14 -0.53
N ILE A 4 -4.34 -18.83 -1.82
CA ILE A 4 -4.15 -17.46 -2.31
C ILE A 4 -5.26 -16.50 -1.88
N GLU A 5 -6.50 -16.98 -1.76
CA GLU A 5 -7.64 -16.19 -1.27
C GLU A 5 -7.48 -15.91 0.22
N VAL A 6 -7.06 -16.91 1.00
CA VAL A 6 -6.77 -16.77 2.44
C VAL A 6 -5.68 -15.73 2.66
N VAL A 7 -4.56 -15.85 1.94
CA VAL A 7 -3.46 -14.89 2.05
C VAL A 7 -3.90 -13.49 1.63
N ARG A 8 -4.60 -13.35 0.50
CA ARG A 8 -5.09 -12.05 0.04
C ARG A 8 -6.00 -11.39 1.09
N GLN A 9 -6.93 -12.16 1.66
CA GLN A 9 -7.82 -11.67 2.70
C GLN A 9 -7.05 -11.28 3.96
N ALA A 10 -6.09 -12.10 4.40
CA ALA A 10 -5.29 -11.82 5.59
C ALA A 10 -4.42 -10.55 5.40
N VAL A 11 -3.79 -10.38 4.24
CA VAL A 11 -3.02 -9.17 3.92
C VAL A 11 -3.93 -7.94 3.88
N ALA A 12 -5.07 -8.00 3.20
CA ALA A 12 -6.02 -6.89 3.11
C ALA A 12 -6.68 -6.54 4.47
N GLN A 13 -6.68 -7.44 5.44
CA GLN A 13 -7.20 -7.16 6.78
C GLN A 13 -6.12 -6.67 7.74
N GLN A 14 -4.88 -7.13 7.58
CA GLN A 14 -3.84 -6.97 8.60
C GLN A 14 -2.66 -6.11 8.16
N LEU A 15 -2.54 -5.77 6.88
CA LEU A 15 -1.42 -5.01 6.28
C LEU A 15 -1.92 -3.99 5.24
N ASP A 16 -3.15 -3.50 5.36
CA ASP A 16 -3.76 -2.58 4.39
C ASP A 16 -3.46 -1.10 4.65
N ASP A 17 -2.79 -0.81 5.76
CA ASP A 17 -2.32 0.52 6.07
C ASP A 17 -1.21 0.95 5.07
N PRO A 18 -1.23 2.20 4.56
CA PRO A 18 -0.21 2.67 3.61
C PRO A 18 1.23 2.52 4.08
N TYR A 19 1.51 2.60 5.38
CA TYR A 19 2.85 2.40 5.92
C TYR A 19 3.26 0.92 5.82
N ASP A 20 2.37 0.00 6.18
CA ASP A 20 2.62 -1.44 6.05
C ASP A 20 2.86 -1.82 4.59
N LEU A 21 2.01 -1.32 3.67
CA LEU A 21 2.14 -1.58 2.24
C LEU A 21 3.44 -1.02 1.65
N LEU A 22 3.85 0.20 2.04
CA LEU A 22 5.15 0.75 1.64
C LEU A 22 6.31 -0.07 2.19
N ALA A 23 6.24 -0.52 3.45
CA ALA A 23 7.27 -1.39 4.03
C ALA A 23 7.40 -2.71 3.26
N MET A 24 6.26 -3.32 2.89
CA MET A 24 6.25 -4.51 2.04
C MET A 24 6.84 -4.25 0.65
N ARG A 25 6.53 -3.09 0.03
CA ARG A 25 7.08 -2.67 -1.26
C ARG A 25 8.61 -2.47 -1.25
N LEU A 26 9.17 -2.06 -0.10
CA LEU A 26 10.61 -1.90 0.11
C LEU A 26 11.32 -3.23 0.37
N MET A 27 10.75 -4.07 1.25
CA MET A 27 11.32 -5.38 1.60
C MET A 27 11.26 -6.37 0.43
N PHE A 28 10.24 -6.24 -0.42
CA PHE A 28 10.00 -7.12 -1.56
C PHE A 28 9.89 -6.30 -2.86
N PRO A 29 11.01 -5.73 -3.34
CA PRO A 29 10.99 -4.93 -4.56
C PRO A 29 10.56 -5.79 -5.76
N PRO A 30 9.75 -5.25 -6.69
CA PRO A 30 9.37 -5.97 -7.90
C PRO A 30 10.59 -6.15 -8.82
N ASP A 31 10.65 -7.27 -9.54
CA ASP A 31 11.76 -7.62 -10.45
C ASP A 31 12.01 -6.54 -11.52
N ARG A 32 10.97 -5.77 -11.88
CA ARG A 32 11.04 -4.63 -12.79
C ARG A 32 10.25 -3.46 -12.23
N ALA A 33 10.90 -2.59 -11.48
CA ALA A 33 10.32 -1.32 -11.07
C ALA A 33 10.42 -0.31 -12.22
N VAL A 34 9.27 0.14 -12.75
CA VAL A 34 9.22 1.20 -13.77
C VAL A 34 9.62 2.55 -13.17
N VAL A 35 9.38 2.73 -11.86
CA VAL A 35 9.65 3.96 -11.11
C VAL A 35 10.39 3.61 -9.81
N ARG A 36 11.33 4.46 -9.41
CA ARG A 36 12.00 4.34 -8.11
C ARG A 36 11.04 4.75 -6.99
N ILE A 37 11.09 4.08 -5.85
CA ILE A 37 10.19 4.35 -4.72
C ILE A 37 10.25 5.82 -4.24
N ASP A 38 11.42 6.44 -4.27
CA ASP A 38 11.57 7.87 -3.94
C ASP A 38 10.71 8.77 -4.84
N LYS A 39 10.59 8.41 -6.12
CA LYS A 39 9.77 9.14 -7.09
C LYS A 39 8.29 8.82 -6.92
N GLU A 40 7.94 7.55 -6.64
CA GLU A 40 6.55 7.18 -6.30
C GLU A 40 6.03 8.05 -5.14
N ILE A 41 6.80 8.18 -4.05
CA ILE A 41 6.42 9.00 -2.88
C ILE A 41 6.43 10.50 -3.20
N SER A 42 7.40 10.97 -3.99
CA SER A 42 7.47 12.40 -4.35
C SER A 42 6.31 12.82 -5.25
N ASP A 43 5.86 11.94 -6.16
CA ASP A 43 4.73 12.21 -7.05
C ASP A 43 3.43 12.40 -6.27
N LEU A 44 3.28 11.79 -5.09
CA LEU A 44 2.09 11.92 -4.25
C LEU A 44 1.90 13.33 -3.68
N TYR A 45 2.94 14.16 -3.62
CA TYR A 45 2.78 15.58 -3.25
C TYR A 45 1.99 16.36 -4.30
N ALA A 46 2.10 15.96 -5.57
CA ALA A 46 1.38 16.59 -6.68
C ALA A 46 0.07 15.87 -7.02
N TYR A 47 0.04 14.54 -6.83
CA TYR A 47 -1.05 13.65 -7.23
C TYR A 47 -1.40 12.66 -6.10
N PRO A 48 -1.92 13.13 -4.95
CA PRO A 48 -2.22 12.28 -3.79
C PRO A 48 -3.23 11.17 -4.11
N GLU A 49 -4.14 11.39 -5.07
CA GLU A 49 -5.13 10.42 -5.51
C GLU A 49 -4.51 9.13 -6.06
N ARG A 50 -3.27 9.18 -6.55
CA ARG A 50 -2.55 8.00 -7.07
C ARG A 50 -2.30 6.94 -6.01
N LEU A 51 -2.24 7.34 -4.73
CA LEU A 51 -2.09 6.39 -3.64
C LEU A 51 -3.25 5.39 -3.64
N GLN A 52 -4.48 5.88 -3.75
CA GLN A 52 -5.68 5.03 -3.75
C GLN A 52 -6.00 4.46 -5.12
N ALA A 53 -5.79 5.23 -6.20
CA ALA A 53 -6.16 4.82 -7.55
C ALA A 53 -5.18 3.82 -8.19
N SER A 54 -3.96 3.68 -7.67
CA SER A 54 -2.94 2.83 -8.30
C SER A 54 -1.95 2.19 -7.32
N TYR A 55 -1.23 2.97 -6.50
CA TYR A 55 -0.11 2.42 -5.72
C TYR A 55 -0.55 1.41 -4.67
N ARG A 56 -1.69 1.64 -4.01
CA ARG A 56 -2.24 0.70 -3.02
C ARG A 56 -2.45 -0.69 -3.60
N ASP A 57 -3.07 -0.80 -4.78
CA ASP A 57 -3.35 -2.10 -5.41
C ASP A 57 -2.05 -2.81 -5.82
N GLU A 58 -1.07 -2.07 -6.36
CA GLU A 58 0.24 -2.61 -6.70
C GLU A 58 0.98 -3.13 -5.46
N TRP A 59 1.04 -2.32 -4.41
CA TRP A 59 1.72 -2.67 -3.17
C TRP A 59 1.02 -3.83 -2.46
N LEU A 60 -0.32 -3.88 -2.48
CA LEU A 60 -1.10 -5.00 -1.95
C LEU A 60 -0.82 -6.31 -2.72
N ALA A 61 -0.70 -6.24 -4.04
CA ALA A 61 -0.33 -7.38 -4.87
C ALA A 61 1.10 -7.86 -4.60
N ILE A 62 2.02 -6.95 -4.30
CA ILE A 62 3.39 -7.28 -3.86
C ILE A 62 3.35 -7.97 -2.49
N ALA A 63 2.65 -7.38 -1.51
CA ALA A 63 2.52 -7.93 -0.16
C ALA A 63 1.90 -9.33 -0.18
N THR A 64 0.81 -9.52 -0.94
CA THR A 64 0.14 -10.83 -1.10
C THR A 64 1.10 -11.88 -1.66
N ARG A 65 1.86 -11.54 -2.72
CA ARG A 65 2.85 -12.47 -3.30
C ARG A 65 3.98 -12.79 -2.34
N ALA A 66 4.47 -11.78 -1.61
CA ALA A 66 5.54 -11.95 -0.63
C ALA A 66 5.10 -12.86 0.52
N VAL A 67 3.91 -12.65 1.09
CA VAL A 67 3.37 -13.51 2.15
C VAL A 67 3.17 -14.92 1.64
N PHE A 68 2.55 -15.10 0.46
CA PHE A 68 2.33 -16.43 -0.10
C PHE A 68 3.62 -17.21 -0.31
N ARG A 69 4.72 -16.54 -0.72
CA ARG A 69 6.01 -17.19 -0.96
C ARG A 69 6.75 -17.59 0.32
N ASN A 70 6.57 -16.85 1.41
CA ASN A 70 7.41 -16.98 2.59
C ASN A 70 6.70 -17.56 3.82
N ALA A 71 5.36 -17.52 3.87
CA ALA A 71 4.63 -17.88 5.09
C ALA A 71 4.56 -19.37 5.37
N PHE A 72 4.80 -20.25 4.38
CA PHE A 72 4.49 -21.69 4.47
C PHE A 72 5.73 -22.60 4.47
N SER A 73 6.85 -22.14 5.00
CA SER A 73 8.12 -22.90 5.00
C SER A 73 8.15 -24.07 5.98
N ASP A 74 7.40 -24.00 7.08
CA ASP A 74 7.47 -24.99 8.16
C ASP A 74 6.42 -26.09 7.98
N HIS A 75 6.86 -27.27 7.52
CA HIS A 75 5.98 -28.40 7.20
C HIS A 75 5.31 -29.08 8.41
N TRP A 76 5.72 -28.75 9.64
CA TRP A 76 5.18 -29.33 10.87
C TRP A 76 4.03 -28.52 11.48
N ARG A 77 3.79 -27.29 10.97
CA ARG A 77 2.65 -26.45 11.36
C ARG A 77 1.53 -26.53 10.33
N SER A 78 0.31 -26.24 10.76
CA SER A 78 -0.80 -26.00 9.84
C SER A 78 -0.55 -24.74 9.00
N ASP A 79 -1.21 -24.63 7.84
CA ASP A 79 -1.13 -23.43 6.99
C ASP A 79 -1.59 -22.16 7.74
N GLU A 80 -2.59 -22.28 8.62
CA GLU A 80 -3.12 -21.18 9.41
C GLU A 80 -2.10 -20.69 10.44
N GLU A 81 -1.49 -21.60 11.20
CA GLU A 81 -0.43 -21.25 12.16
C GLU A 81 0.78 -20.63 11.48
N ASN A 82 1.18 -21.19 10.33
CA ASN A 82 2.26 -20.66 9.50
C ASN A 82 2.00 -19.23 9.04
N LEU A 83 0.79 -18.98 8.52
CA LEU A 83 0.38 -17.65 8.07
C LEU A 83 0.35 -16.65 9.23
N ASP A 84 -0.25 -17.03 10.36
CA ASP A 84 -0.37 -16.17 11.53
C ASP A 84 0.99 -15.84 12.16
N ASP A 85 1.88 -16.82 12.28
CA ASP A 85 3.23 -16.61 12.80
C ASP A 85 4.04 -15.69 11.88
N TYR A 86 3.95 -15.87 10.56
CA TYR A 86 4.65 -15.01 9.60
C TYR A 86 4.11 -13.57 9.61
N LEU A 87 2.79 -13.39 9.65
CA LEU A 87 2.17 -12.06 9.77
C LEU A 87 2.53 -11.39 11.10
N ARG A 88 2.60 -12.16 12.20
CA ARG A 88 3.06 -11.66 13.50
C ARG A 88 4.52 -11.20 13.43
N TYR A 89 5.40 -11.98 12.80
CA TYR A 89 6.79 -11.59 12.58
C TYR A 89 6.91 -10.30 11.76
N LEU A 90 6.16 -10.19 10.65
CA LEU A 90 6.15 -8.98 9.83
C LEU A 90 5.79 -7.75 10.65
N ARG A 91 4.67 -7.80 11.39
CA ARG A 91 4.20 -6.65 12.18
C ARG A 91 5.07 -6.30 13.38
N SER A 92 5.59 -7.31 14.09
CA SER A 92 6.32 -7.08 15.34
C SER A 92 7.80 -6.78 15.13
N GLN A 93 8.37 -7.15 13.98
CA GLN A 93 9.82 -7.06 13.76
C GLN A 93 10.17 -6.47 12.40
N ALA A 94 9.76 -7.11 11.29
CA ALA A 94 10.28 -6.76 9.98
C ALA A 94 9.83 -5.37 9.50
N ILE A 95 8.54 -5.06 9.62
CA ILE A 95 7.96 -3.78 9.23
C ILE A 95 8.51 -2.64 10.10
N PRO A 96 8.49 -2.71 11.45
CA PRO A 96 9.09 -1.67 12.30
C PRO A 96 10.56 -1.41 11.97
N LYS A 97 11.35 -2.47 11.72
CA LYS A 97 12.75 -2.32 11.31
C LYS A 97 12.87 -1.63 9.95
N CYS A 98 12.09 -2.04 8.96
CA CYS A 98 12.06 -1.42 7.64
C CYS A 98 11.70 0.08 7.72
N ILE A 99 10.71 0.43 8.56
CA ILE A 99 10.34 1.82 8.81
C ILE A 99 11.50 2.61 9.40
N HIS A 100 12.19 2.04 10.38
CA HIS A 100 13.36 2.68 11.00
C HIS A 100 14.50 2.89 9.99
N ASP A 101 14.83 1.87 9.21
CA ASP A 101 15.92 1.90 8.23
C ASP A 101 15.64 2.89 7.07
N HIS A 102 14.38 3.21 6.82
CA HIS A 102 13.92 4.12 5.76
C HIS A 102 13.10 5.30 6.26
N ILE A 103 13.38 5.78 7.48
CA ILE A 103 12.54 6.76 8.20
C ILE A 103 12.18 8.01 7.38
N GLU A 104 13.11 8.52 6.57
CA GLU A 104 12.87 9.70 5.73
C GLU A 104 11.80 9.48 4.66
N LEU A 105 11.70 8.27 4.11
CA LEU A 105 10.69 7.94 3.11
C LEU A 105 9.31 7.82 3.76
N PHE A 106 9.23 7.20 4.93
CA PHE A 106 8.00 7.09 5.71
C PHE A 106 7.53 8.43 6.26
N ARG A 107 8.46 9.32 6.65
CA ARG A 107 8.15 10.71 7.00
C ARG A 107 7.45 11.42 5.84
N LYS A 108 7.99 11.32 4.62
CA LYS A 108 7.37 11.91 3.42
C LYS A 108 5.98 11.33 3.13
N LEU A 109 5.79 10.02 3.27
CA LEU A 109 4.47 9.41 3.13
C LEU A 109 3.49 9.97 4.17
N GLY A 110 3.94 10.14 5.42
CA GLY A 110 3.13 10.75 6.47
C GLY A 110 2.73 12.19 6.18
N GLU A 111 3.65 13.00 5.66
CA GLU A 111 3.38 14.37 5.21
C GLU A 111 2.32 14.40 4.10
N VAL A 112 2.44 13.54 3.08
CA VAL A 112 1.44 13.39 2.01
C VAL A 112 0.07 13.01 2.57
N LEU A 113 0.01 12.01 3.46
CA LEU A 113 -1.25 11.56 4.06
C LEU A 113 -1.91 12.63 4.94
N GLN A 114 -1.10 13.46 5.63
CA GLN A 114 -1.61 14.58 6.41
C GLN A 114 -2.17 15.69 5.51
N ILE A 115 -1.49 15.99 4.40
CA ILE A 115 -1.96 16.97 3.40
C ILE A 115 -3.30 16.50 2.82
N ASP A 116 -3.39 15.24 2.38
CA ASP A 116 -4.60 14.66 1.79
C ASP A 116 -5.80 14.70 2.75
N ARG A 117 -5.56 14.47 4.05
CA ARG A 117 -6.59 14.54 5.11
C ARG A 117 -6.92 15.96 5.58
N SER A 118 -6.12 16.96 5.22
CA SER A 118 -6.37 18.34 5.63
C SER A 118 -7.47 18.95 4.78
N ASP A 119 -8.41 19.68 5.38
CA ASP A 119 -9.51 20.38 4.66
C ASP A 119 -9.03 21.51 3.71
N ASN A 120 -7.71 21.66 3.52
CA ASN A 120 -7.09 22.66 2.65
C ASN A 120 -6.68 22.12 1.28
N THR A 121 -6.84 20.82 1.00
CA THR A 121 -6.61 20.26 -0.33
C THR A 121 -7.77 20.57 -1.25
N ILE A 122 -7.50 21.32 -2.33
CA ILE A 122 -8.45 21.55 -3.40
C ILE A 122 -8.63 20.21 -4.13
N ALA A 123 -9.67 19.45 -3.77
CA ALA A 123 -10.01 18.21 -4.45
C ALA A 123 -10.34 18.50 -5.92
N PHE A 124 -9.53 17.95 -6.83
CA PHE A 124 -9.72 18.12 -8.26
C PHE A 124 -10.57 16.99 -8.84
N PRO A 125 -11.52 17.26 -9.76
CA PRO A 125 -11.86 18.58 -10.29
C PRO A 125 -12.53 19.46 -9.23
N ASP A 126 -12.08 20.72 -9.18
CA ASP A 126 -12.67 21.72 -8.31
C ASP A 126 -14.20 21.82 -8.55
N PRO A 127 -15.00 22.29 -7.58
CA PRO A 127 -16.45 22.35 -7.73
C PRO A 127 -16.91 23.06 -9.01
N GLY A 128 -16.18 24.08 -9.45
CA GLY A 128 -16.41 24.80 -10.71
C GLY A 128 -16.16 23.90 -11.92
N ARG A 129 -15.03 23.19 -11.97
CA ARG A 129 -14.74 22.22 -13.04
C ARG A 129 -15.69 21.03 -13.05
N ARG A 130 -16.20 20.58 -11.89
CA ARG A 130 -17.28 19.57 -11.80
C ARG A 130 -18.59 20.08 -12.37
N ALA A 131 -18.97 21.32 -12.05
CA ALA A 131 -20.14 21.97 -12.63
C ALA A 131 -19.99 22.13 -14.15
N LEU A 132 -18.82 22.54 -14.62
CA LEU A 132 -18.49 22.69 -16.04
C LEU A 132 -18.50 21.33 -16.76
N MET A 133 -17.95 20.28 -16.15
CA MET A 133 -18.02 18.91 -16.66
C MET A 133 -19.45 18.40 -16.75
N LYS A 134 -20.34 18.69 -15.78
CA LYS A 134 -21.77 18.34 -15.86
C LYS A 134 -22.50 19.08 -16.98
N ILE A 135 -22.06 20.29 -17.34
CA ILE A 135 -22.63 21.05 -18.47
C ILE A 135 -22.14 20.47 -19.81
N ILE A 136 -20.83 20.18 -19.92
CA ILE A 136 -20.22 19.68 -21.16
C ILE A 136 -20.57 18.20 -21.40
N TRP A 137 -20.69 17.42 -20.31
CA TRP A 137 -20.94 15.99 -20.32
C TRP A 137 -22.01 15.63 -19.27
N PRO A 138 -23.29 15.93 -19.55
CA PRO A 138 -24.37 15.54 -18.66
C PRO A 138 -24.48 14.02 -18.64
N ASP A 139 -24.50 13.44 -17.44
CA ASP A 139 -24.71 12.01 -17.25
C ASP A 139 -26.03 11.62 -17.93
N ARG A 140 -25.99 10.63 -18.84
CA ARG A 140 -27.16 10.08 -19.52
C ARG A 140 -28.01 9.25 -18.57
#